data_AF-A0A8X6HLF6-F1
#
_entry.id   AF-A0A8X6HLF6-F1
#
_cell.length_a   1.000
_cell.length_b   1.000
_cell.length_c   1.000
_cell.angle_alpha   90.00
_cell.angle_beta   90.00
_cell.angle_gamma   90.00
#
_symmetry.space_group_name_H-M   'P 1'
#
loop_
_entity.id
_entity.type
_entity.pdbx_description
1 polymer ?
#
loop_
_entity_poly.entity_id
_entity_poly.type
_entity_poly.pdbx_seq_one_letter_code
_entity_poly.pdbx_strand_id
1 'polypeptide(L)'
;MLEEVCCILDIDGFDIRVYDEFDCTYTTDFLVRELGYVRIDPAYDYLPKSYRFDLRPKMKKIRRTPAVMQTLHFQSKCVIGLPIEPGRNERDCVQYEALEKVLQDVYNFCRRSDANVVAYKGGDRERKLLEHLGIPCLDLQCFGCPSFKDLIAWDRVFSTLKSCGHHTELKKGQLMHCPMAEVVAYRDWYKLNYRKYGSSALSEACQSTGNSSHFLPNAARYRTSRVCAPLATILVNSAPRHVHRRQVIRETWGHPSVTRPLGFTVAFGIGKDPSFQRPVDWEAETFGDIYQLHFQDDYKALPHKILSLLEMSSSACGKLPFIVKTDDDVFINVYALRDLLEDIKDRTEEKNFWCLVWEGMPVIRTNHSKWYITKEKYSDSAYPNYCSGSAYIINSVVLDAILEQSNHTVPLVPAEDVHVTGVLARQAGVGHVQISSRYAFKSTNEDKIADGQTIFAHLGPGAEDRVEQLWTYLVWKKKQMKNELADGL
;
A
#
# COMPACT_ATOMS: atom_id res chain seq x y z
N MET A 1 31.19 -5.93 4.02
CA MET A 1 29.99 -5.05 3.92
C MET A 1 29.52 -4.52 5.26
N LEU A 2 28.92 -5.31 6.18
CA LEU A 2 28.55 -4.76 7.50
C LEU A 2 29.78 -4.29 8.30
N GLU A 3 30.88 -5.03 8.26
CA GLU A 3 32.14 -4.65 8.92
C GLU A 3 32.74 -3.32 8.44
N GLU A 4 32.34 -2.83 7.26
CA GLU A 4 32.78 -1.56 6.68
C GLU A 4 31.87 -0.38 7.09
N VAL A 5 30.80 -0.64 7.85
CA VAL A 5 29.86 0.41 8.28
C VAL A 5 30.53 1.33 9.31
N CYS A 6 30.63 2.61 8.97
CA CYS A 6 31.22 3.64 9.82
C CYS A 6 30.18 4.53 10.51
N CYS A 7 28.97 4.58 9.98
CA CYS A 7 27.90 5.44 10.44
C CYS A 7 26.56 4.77 10.19
N ILE A 8 25.59 4.95 11.09
CA ILE A 8 24.17 4.74 10.81
C ILE A 8 23.51 6.10 10.85
N LEU A 9 22.74 6.44 9.81
CA LEU A 9 21.98 7.68 9.75
C LEU A 9 20.52 7.43 9.40
N ASP A 10 19.71 8.43 9.67
CA ASP A 10 18.29 8.49 9.36
C ASP A 10 17.88 9.94 9.09
N ILE A 11 17.00 10.19 8.11
CA ILE A 11 16.53 11.55 7.79
C ILE A 11 15.01 11.64 7.77
N ASP A 12 14.49 12.70 8.40
CA ASP A 12 13.08 13.04 8.40
C ASP A 12 12.83 14.40 7.77
N GLY A 13 11.66 14.56 7.16
CA GLY A 13 11.35 15.75 6.38
C GLY A 13 9.98 15.73 5.75
N PHE A 14 9.70 16.76 4.95
CA PHE A 14 8.39 16.99 4.36
C PHE A 14 8.40 16.72 2.85
N ASP A 15 7.36 16.06 2.35
CA ASP A 15 7.12 15.94 0.91
C ASP A 15 6.32 17.14 0.42
N ILE A 16 6.80 17.75 -0.65
CA ILE A 16 6.15 18.86 -1.31
C ILE A 16 5.87 18.48 -2.75
N ARG A 17 4.59 18.52 -3.13
CA ARG A 17 4.21 18.43 -4.54
C ARG A 17 4.32 19.80 -5.19
N VAL A 18 5.20 19.90 -6.18
CA VAL A 18 5.34 21.06 -7.05
C VAL A 18 4.68 20.72 -8.38
N TYR A 19 3.82 21.61 -8.86
CA TYR A 19 3.28 21.51 -10.21
C TYR A 19 4.24 22.18 -11.17
N ASP A 20 4.77 21.42 -12.12
CA ASP A 20 5.55 21.95 -13.23
C ASP A 20 4.57 22.42 -14.31
N GLU A 21 4.50 23.73 -14.52
CA GLU A 21 3.63 24.35 -15.54
C GLU A 21 4.12 24.10 -16.98
N PHE A 22 5.40 23.77 -17.17
CA PHE A 22 5.95 23.48 -18.50
C PHE A 22 5.68 22.04 -18.92
N ASP A 23 5.88 21.09 -18.00
CA ASP A 23 5.70 19.67 -18.28
C ASP A 23 4.28 19.17 -17.93
N CYS A 24 3.42 20.04 -17.37
CA CYS A 24 2.10 19.68 -16.87
C CYS A 24 2.12 18.47 -15.90
N THR A 25 3.24 18.27 -15.19
CA THR A 25 3.44 17.15 -14.28
C THR A 25 3.60 17.61 -12.84
N TYR A 26 3.32 16.72 -11.90
CA TYR A 26 3.63 16.94 -10.50
C TYR A 26 4.95 16.26 -10.16
N THR A 27 5.92 17.04 -9.69
CA THR A 27 7.15 16.53 -9.08
C THR A 27 7.00 16.56 -7.56
N THR A 28 7.61 15.59 -6.87
CA THR A 28 7.62 15.55 -5.40
C THR A 28 9.04 15.80 -4.93
N ASP A 29 9.25 16.94 -4.27
CA ASP A 29 10.51 17.29 -3.62
C ASP A 29 10.45 16.93 -2.13
N PHE A 30 11.50 16.30 -1.62
CA PHE A 30 11.62 15.99 -0.20
C PHE A 30 12.54 16.98 0.51
N LEU A 31 12.01 17.67 1.51
CA LEU A 31 12.74 18.64 2.33
C LEU A 31 13.08 18.05 3.70
N VAL A 32 14.34 17.69 3.90
CA VAL A 32 14.88 17.22 5.20
C VAL A 32 14.72 18.30 6.28
N ARG A 33 14.01 17.95 7.35
CA ARG A 33 13.80 18.77 8.55
C ARG A 33 14.72 18.37 9.71
N GLU A 34 15.04 17.08 9.82
CA GLU A 34 15.96 16.53 10.83
C GLU A 34 16.79 15.41 10.22
N LEU A 35 18.05 15.30 10.67
CA LEU A 35 18.99 14.24 10.35
C LEU A 35 19.50 13.68 11.67
N GLY A 36 19.30 12.40 11.93
CA GLY A 36 19.91 11.67 13.04
C GLY A 36 21.09 10.86 12.55
N TYR A 37 22.14 10.75 13.36
CA TYR A 37 23.24 9.85 13.05
C TYR A 37 23.94 9.33 14.30
N VAL A 38 24.58 8.18 14.15
CA VAL A 38 25.47 7.60 15.15
C VAL A 38 26.68 6.98 14.47
N ARG A 39 27.86 7.27 15.02
CA ARG A 39 29.13 6.71 14.53
C ARG A 39 29.26 5.27 15.02
N ILE A 40 29.66 4.38 14.13
CA ILE A 40 29.97 2.98 14.43
C ILE A 40 31.48 2.86 14.57
N ASP A 41 31.96 2.75 15.81
CA ASP A 41 33.37 2.56 16.10
C ASP A 41 33.54 1.49 17.20
N PRO A 42 34.21 0.35 16.91
CA PRO A 42 34.47 -0.68 17.90
C PRO A 42 35.28 -0.20 19.12
N ALA A 43 36.08 0.85 18.95
CA ALA A 43 36.91 1.42 20.03
C ALA A 43 36.18 2.51 20.83
N TYR A 44 35.03 3.01 20.35
CA TYR A 44 34.33 4.12 20.98
C TYR A 44 32.83 4.12 20.65
N ASP A 45 31.97 3.94 21.66
CA ASP A 45 30.53 4.07 21.47
C ASP A 45 30.13 5.55 21.57
N TYR A 46 30.15 6.26 20.42
CA TYR A 46 29.73 7.64 20.38
C TYR A 46 28.21 7.77 20.59
N LEU A 47 27.82 8.81 21.34
CA LEU A 47 26.42 9.17 21.52
C LEU A 47 25.78 9.56 20.18
N PRO A 48 24.49 9.23 19.96
CA PRO A 48 23.77 9.69 18.78
C PRO A 48 23.70 11.23 18.79
N LYS A 49 23.71 11.82 17.59
CA LYS A 49 23.54 13.26 17.41
C LYS A 49 22.47 13.51 16.36
N SER A 50 21.88 14.70 16.39
CA SER A 50 21.00 15.14 15.31
C SER A 50 21.31 16.57 14.85
N TYR A 51 20.99 16.83 13.59
CA TYR A 51 20.98 18.14 12.97
C TYR A 51 19.56 18.49 12.57
N ARG A 52 19.22 19.77 12.71
CA ARG A 52 17.91 20.31 12.31
C ARG A 52 18.10 21.38 11.27
N PHE A 53 17.19 21.41 10.30
CA PHE A 53 17.27 22.31 9.17
C PHE A 53 16.12 23.31 9.18
N ASP A 54 16.47 24.59 9.03
CA ASP A 54 15.51 25.67 8.83
C ASP A 54 15.04 25.68 7.38
N LEU A 55 13.80 25.24 7.17
CA LEU A 55 13.18 25.16 5.85
C LEU A 55 12.59 26.49 5.37
N ARG A 56 12.51 27.52 6.23
CA ARG A 56 11.86 28.81 5.89
C ARG A 56 12.40 29.45 4.61
N PRO A 57 13.73 29.50 4.35
CA PRO A 57 14.27 30.09 3.12
C PRO A 57 13.80 29.37 1.86
N LYS A 58 13.80 28.02 1.89
CA LYS A 58 13.35 27.19 0.76
C LYS A 58 11.83 27.27 0.58
N MET A 59 11.08 27.27 1.68
CA MET A 59 9.62 27.40 1.69
C MET A 59 9.10 28.76 1.23
N LYS A 60 9.90 29.83 1.28
CA LYS A 60 9.53 31.14 0.68
C LYS A 60 9.53 31.10 -0.85
N LYS A 61 10.32 30.21 -1.45
CA LYS A 61 10.44 30.05 -2.91
C LYS A 61 9.35 29.13 -3.49
N ILE A 62 8.60 28.45 -2.63
CA ILE A 62 7.56 27.49 -3.01
C ILE A 62 6.18 28.12 -2.87
N ARG A 63 5.31 27.94 -3.87
CA ARG A 63 3.92 28.43 -3.84
C ARG A 63 3.11 27.65 -2.82
N ARG A 64 2.66 28.32 -1.75
CA ARG A 64 1.87 27.73 -0.66
C ARG A 64 0.40 27.59 -1.03
N THR A 65 0.08 26.65 -1.91
CA THR A 65 -1.32 26.33 -2.23
C THR A 65 -2.00 25.64 -1.03
N PRO A 66 -3.35 25.67 -0.93
CA PRO A 66 -4.07 24.96 0.12
C PRO A 66 -3.71 23.46 0.21
N ALA A 67 -3.55 22.80 -0.95
CA ALA A 67 -3.15 21.39 -1.02
C ALA A 67 -1.76 21.14 -0.42
N VAL A 68 -0.77 21.96 -0.76
CA VAL A 68 0.59 21.88 -0.18
C VAL A 68 0.53 22.10 1.33
N MET A 69 -0.22 23.10 1.79
CA MET A 69 -0.35 23.39 3.22
C MET A 69 -1.04 22.24 3.99
N GLN A 70 -2.01 21.56 3.39
CA GLN A 70 -2.64 20.37 3.99
C GLN A 70 -1.65 19.21 4.15
N THR A 71 -0.88 18.87 3.11
CA THR A 71 0.15 17.81 3.18
C THR A 71 1.17 18.10 4.26
N LEU A 72 1.67 19.34 4.29
CA LEU A 72 2.63 19.80 5.29
C LEU A 72 2.07 19.73 6.72
N HIS A 73 0.81 20.13 6.89
CA HIS A 73 0.14 20.07 8.18
C HIS A 73 -0.04 18.64 8.67
N PHE A 74 -0.42 17.73 7.78
CA PHE A 74 -0.55 16.31 8.08
C PHE A 74 0.79 15.71 8.50
N GLN A 75 1.86 15.90 7.72
CA GLN A 75 3.18 15.37 8.05
C GLN A 75 3.73 15.95 9.36
N SER A 76 3.52 17.24 9.58
CA SER A 76 3.90 17.90 10.84
C SER A 76 3.15 17.35 12.04
N LYS A 77 1.84 17.10 11.93
CA LYS A 77 1.02 16.67 13.06
C LYS A 77 1.01 15.17 13.32
N CYS A 78 1.13 14.36 12.27
CA CYS A 78 0.82 12.93 12.31
C CYS A 78 2.03 12.03 12.03
N VAL A 79 3.15 12.58 11.51
CA VAL A 79 4.31 11.76 11.10
C VAL A 79 5.57 12.16 11.86
N ILE A 80 6.07 13.36 11.60
CA ILE A 80 7.37 13.83 12.12
C ILE A 80 7.19 14.44 13.51
N GLY A 81 6.08 15.15 13.74
CA GLY A 81 5.85 15.82 15.01
C GLY A 81 6.60 17.14 15.16
N LEU A 82 7.32 17.56 14.12
CA LEU A 82 7.94 18.87 14.03
C LEU A 82 7.15 19.81 13.11
N PRO A 83 7.05 21.09 13.46
CA PRO A 83 6.60 22.12 12.53
C PRO A 83 7.66 22.39 11.45
N ILE A 84 7.19 22.90 10.32
CA ILE A 84 8.06 23.43 9.25
C ILE A 84 8.92 24.57 9.78
N GLU A 85 8.30 25.46 10.55
CA GLU A 85 8.98 26.60 11.17
C GLU A 85 9.52 26.18 12.53
N PRO A 86 10.85 26.28 12.75
CA PRO A 86 11.43 25.95 14.05
C PRO A 86 10.76 26.75 15.18
N GLY A 87 10.43 26.08 16.28
CA GLY A 87 9.88 26.72 17.47
C GLY A 87 10.87 27.70 18.11
N ARG A 88 10.37 28.57 19.00
CA ARG A 88 11.19 29.60 19.69
C ARG A 88 12.37 29.02 20.49
N ASN A 89 12.31 27.74 20.83
CA ASN A 89 13.33 27.03 21.60
C ASN A 89 14.37 26.32 20.70
N GLU A 90 14.19 26.29 19.39
CA GLU A 90 15.05 25.60 18.41
C GLU A 90 16.10 26.56 17.82
N ARG A 91 16.98 27.12 18.66
CA ARG A 91 17.93 28.19 18.28
C ARG A 91 19.16 27.72 17.50
N ASP A 92 19.34 26.41 17.40
CA ASP A 92 20.49 25.70 16.84
C ASP A 92 20.21 25.06 15.47
N CYS A 93 19.10 25.42 14.82
CA CYS A 93 18.82 24.98 13.46
C CYS A 93 19.84 25.53 12.45
N VAL A 94 20.32 24.66 11.57
CA VAL A 94 21.21 24.98 10.46
C VAL A 94 20.37 25.41 9.25
N GLN A 95 20.87 26.30 8.41
CA GLN A 95 20.20 26.62 7.14
C GLN A 95 20.12 25.36 6.26
N TYR A 96 18.95 25.12 5.63
CA TYR A 96 18.74 23.92 4.81
C TYR A 96 19.76 23.79 3.67
N GLU A 97 20.23 24.91 3.12
CA GLU A 97 21.27 24.94 2.09
C GLU A 97 22.59 24.27 2.52
N ALA A 98 22.81 24.06 3.81
CA ALA A 98 23.98 23.36 4.33
C ALA A 98 23.79 21.83 4.45
N LEU A 99 22.62 21.26 4.10
CA LEU A 99 22.31 19.84 4.26
C LEU A 99 23.39 18.92 3.68
N GLU A 100 23.76 19.14 2.41
CA GLU A 100 24.76 18.33 1.72
C GLU A 100 26.13 18.43 2.40
N LYS A 101 26.53 19.65 2.78
CA LYS A 101 27.77 19.87 3.53
C LYS A 101 27.75 19.16 4.88
N VAL A 102 26.63 19.23 5.62
CA VAL A 102 26.48 18.55 6.91
C VAL A 102 26.61 17.04 6.74
N LEU A 103 25.98 16.44 5.73
CA LEU A 103 26.11 15.00 5.45
C LEU A 103 27.54 14.61 5.08
N GLN A 104 28.21 15.42 4.27
CA GLN A 104 29.60 15.20 3.91
C GLN A 104 30.54 15.30 5.12
N ASP A 105 30.30 16.28 6.01
CA ASP A 105 31.06 16.47 7.24
C ASP A 105 30.81 15.31 8.22
N VAL A 106 29.56 14.84 8.35
CA VAL A 106 29.20 13.64 9.14
C VAL A 106 29.91 12.41 8.59
N TYR A 107 29.86 12.20 7.28
CA TYR A 107 30.54 11.07 6.63
C TYR A 107 32.05 11.10 6.85
N ASN A 108 32.68 12.26 6.62
CA ASN A 108 34.11 12.45 6.85
C ASN A 108 34.51 12.27 8.31
N PHE A 109 33.66 12.66 9.24
CA PHE A 109 33.87 12.47 10.67
C PHE A 109 33.75 10.99 11.09
N CYS A 110 32.86 10.23 10.45
CA CYS A 110 32.61 8.84 10.78
C CYS A 110 33.57 7.86 10.09
N ARG A 111 33.97 8.13 8.84
CA ARG A 111 34.78 7.22 8.03
C ARG A 111 36.18 7.01 8.60
N ARG A 112 36.68 5.81 8.39
CA ARG A 112 38.03 5.32 8.73
C ARG A 112 38.57 4.54 7.54
N SER A 113 39.84 4.15 7.59
CA SER A 113 40.46 3.37 6.51
C SER A 113 39.83 1.99 6.32
N ASP A 114 39.30 1.40 7.39
CA ASP A 114 38.70 0.07 7.47
C ASP A 114 37.16 0.10 7.47
N ALA A 115 36.54 1.28 7.61
CA ALA A 115 35.09 1.45 7.62
C ALA A 115 34.71 2.77 6.94
N ASN A 116 34.06 2.70 5.79
CA ASN A 116 33.73 3.86 4.96
C ASN A 116 32.32 3.78 4.33
N VAL A 117 31.46 2.90 4.84
CA VAL A 117 30.08 2.73 4.38
C VAL A 117 29.10 3.33 5.39
N VAL A 118 28.11 4.07 4.89
CA VAL A 118 27.02 4.62 5.69
C VAL A 118 25.81 3.71 5.62
N ALA A 119 25.39 3.19 6.76
CA ALA A 119 24.18 2.40 6.86
C ALA A 119 22.94 3.28 7.10
N TYR A 120 21.81 2.85 6.56
CA TYR A 120 20.48 3.44 6.78
C TYR A 120 19.42 2.32 6.79
N LYS A 121 18.14 2.66 6.98
CA LYS A 121 17.07 1.65 7.06
C LYS A 121 15.88 1.95 6.15
N GLY A 122 15.62 1.08 5.17
CA GLY A 122 14.32 0.97 4.49
C GLY A 122 13.85 2.20 3.70
N GLY A 123 14.76 3.10 3.31
CA GLY A 123 14.41 4.36 2.66
C GLY A 123 15.28 4.67 1.44
N ASP A 124 14.68 4.90 0.25
CA ASP A 124 15.48 5.48 -0.86
C ASP A 124 15.78 6.98 -0.68
N ARG A 125 15.39 7.60 0.44
CA ARG A 125 15.59 9.05 0.69
C ARG A 125 17.06 9.24 1.01
N GLU A 126 17.50 8.50 2.01
CA GLU A 126 18.86 8.29 2.45
C GLU A 126 19.69 7.77 1.29
N ARG A 127 19.23 6.72 0.61
CA ARG A 127 19.93 6.14 -0.55
C ARG A 127 20.22 7.19 -1.62
N LYS A 128 19.19 7.88 -2.12
CA LYS A 128 19.35 8.87 -3.21
C LYS A 128 20.25 10.02 -2.78
N LEU A 129 20.12 10.48 -1.52
CA LEU A 129 20.92 11.59 -1.02
C LEU A 129 22.39 11.20 -0.82
N LEU A 130 22.65 9.98 -0.33
CA LEU A 130 24.00 9.45 -0.17
C LEU A 130 24.65 9.13 -1.53
N GLU A 131 23.91 8.50 -2.46
CA GLU A 131 24.35 8.27 -3.84
C GLU A 131 24.68 9.58 -4.55
N HIS A 132 23.83 10.61 -4.39
CA HIS A 132 24.06 11.95 -4.96
C HIS A 132 25.37 12.58 -4.47
N LEU A 133 25.72 12.35 -3.20
CA LEU A 133 26.96 12.83 -2.58
C LEU A 133 28.16 11.91 -2.81
N GLY A 134 27.99 10.81 -3.54
CA GLY A 134 29.04 9.81 -3.76
C GLY A 134 29.47 9.10 -2.47
N ILE A 135 28.60 9.03 -1.47
CA ILE A 135 28.86 8.37 -0.19
C ILE A 135 28.44 6.89 -0.31
N PRO A 136 29.36 5.92 -0.13
CA PRO A 136 29.01 4.50 -0.12
C PRO A 136 27.98 4.21 0.97
N CYS A 137 26.88 3.56 0.60
CA CYS A 137 25.77 3.32 1.53
C CYS A 137 25.24 1.90 1.49
N LEU A 138 24.59 1.48 2.59
CA LEU A 138 24.06 0.13 2.78
C LEU A 138 22.71 0.17 3.52
N ASP A 139 21.72 -0.56 3.03
CA ASP A 139 20.43 -0.69 3.71
C ASP A 139 20.44 -1.85 4.71
N LEU A 140 20.27 -1.55 6.00
CA LEU A 140 20.17 -2.54 7.06
C LEU A 140 18.95 -3.45 6.90
N GLN A 141 17.90 -3.01 6.18
CA GLN A 141 16.74 -3.86 5.87
C GLN A 141 17.13 -5.09 5.03
N CYS A 142 18.18 -4.99 4.22
CA CYS A 142 18.71 -6.14 3.45
C CYS A 142 19.28 -7.24 4.36
N PHE A 143 19.61 -6.92 5.61
CA PHE A 143 20.16 -7.84 6.60
C PHE A 143 19.12 -8.31 7.63
N GLY A 144 17.83 -8.05 7.35
CA GLY A 144 16.72 -8.44 8.23
C GLY A 144 16.51 -7.50 9.40
N CYS A 145 16.98 -6.25 9.33
CA CYS A 145 16.68 -5.25 10.35
C CYS A 145 15.15 -4.97 10.40
N PRO A 146 14.49 -5.09 11.57
CA PRO A 146 13.08 -4.74 11.75
C PRO A 146 12.82 -3.23 11.66
N SER A 147 11.54 -2.82 11.60
CA SER A 147 11.17 -1.40 11.69
C SER A 147 11.49 -0.84 13.08
N PHE A 148 11.66 0.49 13.19
CA PHE A 148 11.84 1.14 14.49
C PHE A 148 10.72 0.79 15.48
N LYS A 149 9.47 0.79 15.03
CA LYS A 149 8.30 0.42 15.85
C LYS A 149 8.40 -1.01 16.38
N ASP A 150 8.83 -1.96 15.56
CA ASP A 150 9.02 -3.35 15.98
C ASP A 150 10.16 -3.47 16.98
N LEU A 151 11.27 -2.76 16.75
CA LEU A 151 12.41 -2.72 17.66
C LEU A 151 11.99 -2.19 19.04
N ILE A 152 11.19 -1.13 19.10
CA ILE A 152 10.66 -0.63 20.39
C ILE A 152 9.72 -1.64 21.04
N ALA A 153 8.81 -2.26 20.28
CA ALA A 153 7.85 -3.22 20.81
C ALA A 153 8.51 -4.48 21.42
N TRP A 154 9.74 -4.79 21.02
CA TRP A 154 10.46 -5.97 21.50
C TRP A 154 11.18 -5.76 22.85
N ASP A 155 11.15 -4.54 23.41
CA ASP A 155 11.40 -4.06 24.80
C ASP A 155 12.49 -4.74 25.67
N ARG A 156 13.38 -5.56 25.11
CA ARG A 156 14.26 -6.45 25.89
C ARG A 156 15.76 -6.36 25.56
N VAL A 157 16.19 -5.55 24.60
CA VAL A 157 17.60 -5.60 24.14
C VAL A 157 18.22 -4.24 23.73
N PHE A 158 17.49 -3.12 23.82
CA PHE A 158 17.97 -1.84 23.29
C PHE A 158 18.47 -0.91 24.41
N SER A 159 19.52 -0.14 24.10
CA SER A 159 19.98 0.94 24.97
C SER A 159 18.85 1.95 25.18
N THR A 160 18.94 2.74 26.26
CA THR A 160 17.93 3.76 26.55
C THR A 160 17.75 4.67 25.34
N LEU A 161 16.58 4.58 24.71
CA LEU A 161 16.23 5.43 23.56
C LEU A 161 16.43 6.88 23.96
N LYS A 162 17.12 7.63 23.10
CA LYS A 162 17.39 9.04 23.31
C LYS A 162 16.45 9.84 22.42
N SER A 163 15.53 10.58 23.05
CA SER A 163 14.74 11.60 22.35
C SER A 163 15.65 12.76 21.95
N CYS A 164 15.42 13.36 20.77
CA CYS A 164 16.06 14.61 20.38
C CYS A 164 15.64 15.80 21.26
N GLY A 165 14.68 15.61 22.18
CA GLY A 165 14.21 16.62 23.13
C GLY A 165 13.14 17.57 22.57
N HIS A 166 12.73 17.38 21.32
CA HIS A 166 11.82 18.29 20.61
C HIS A 166 10.52 17.63 20.12
N HIS A 167 10.54 16.31 19.95
CA HIS A 167 9.33 15.53 19.77
C HIS A 167 8.59 15.43 21.10
N THR A 168 7.31 15.77 21.11
CA THR A 168 6.44 15.45 22.24
C THR A 168 6.28 13.93 22.27
N GLU A 169 6.92 13.25 23.22
CA GLU A 169 6.76 11.80 23.42
C GLU A 169 5.25 11.49 23.51
N LEU A 170 4.76 10.70 22.54
CA LEU A 170 3.37 10.26 22.40
C LEU A 170 2.33 11.40 22.30
N LYS A 171 2.12 11.94 21.09
CA LYS A 171 0.84 12.58 20.78
C LYS A 171 -0.21 11.50 20.48
N LYS A 172 -1.23 11.39 21.34
CA LYS A 172 -2.38 10.49 21.15
C LYS A 172 -2.03 9.00 20.99
N GLY A 173 -0.98 8.51 21.65
CA GLY A 173 -0.62 7.09 21.62
C GLY A 173 0.08 6.60 20.33
N GLN A 174 0.50 7.51 19.45
CA GLN A 174 1.32 7.18 18.28
C GLN A 174 2.80 7.53 18.51
N LEU A 175 3.68 6.65 18.05
CA LEU A 175 5.13 6.86 18.04
C LEU A 175 5.45 7.86 16.91
N MET A 176 5.97 9.03 17.27
CA MET A 176 6.47 9.99 16.29
C MET A 176 7.85 9.54 15.80
N HIS A 177 8.14 9.75 14.52
CA HIS A 177 9.48 9.53 14.00
C HIS A 177 10.46 10.51 14.64
N CYS A 178 11.65 9.99 14.95
CA CYS A 178 12.69 10.74 15.65
C CYS A 178 14.01 10.13 15.19
N PRO A 179 14.68 10.76 14.22
CA PRO A 179 15.87 10.18 13.61
C PRO A 179 16.96 9.84 14.63
N MET A 180 17.06 10.64 15.71
CA MET A 180 18.02 10.39 16.78
C MET A 180 17.70 9.11 17.59
N ALA A 181 16.42 8.80 17.79
CA ALA A 181 16.01 7.58 18.48
C ALA A 181 16.08 6.36 17.54
N GLU A 182 15.75 6.56 16.26
CA GLU A 182 15.80 5.54 15.21
C GLU A 182 17.22 5.01 15.01
N VAL A 183 18.20 5.89 14.84
CA VAL A 183 19.60 5.47 14.67
C VAL A 183 20.16 4.73 15.89
N VAL A 184 19.66 5.01 17.10
CA VAL A 184 20.04 4.27 18.32
C VAL A 184 19.53 2.84 18.25
N ALA A 185 18.25 2.66 17.91
CA ALA A 185 17.66 1.33 17.77
C ALA A 185 18.34 0.52 16.65
N TYR A 186 18.61 1.15 15.51
CA TYR A 186 19.29 0.52 14.39
C TYR A 186 20.74 0.17 14.70
N ARG A 187 21.47 1.02 15.44
CA ARG A 187 22.81 0.70 15.95
C ARG A 187 22.82 -0.50 16.86
N ASP A 188 21.88 -0.57 17.79
CA ASP A 188 21.85 -1.65 18.76
C ASP A 188 21.47 -2.97 18.07
N TRP A 189 20.51 -2.93 17.14
CA TRP A 189 20.24 -4.07 16.26
C TRP A 189 21.48 -4.48 15.47
N TYR A 190 22.18 -3.51 14.86
CA TYR A 190 23.40 -3.75 14.10
C TYR A 190 24.47 -4.42 14.98
N LYS A 191 24.70 -3.92 16.21
CA LYS A 191 25.67 -4.50 17.16
C LYS A 191 25.36 -5.93 17.56
N LEU A 192 24.09 -6.30 17.65
CA LEU A 192 23.67 -7.68 17.95
C LEU A 192 23.87 -8.62 16.77
N ASN A 193 23.80 -8.11 15.54
CA ASN A 193 23.71 -8.93 14.34
C ASN A 193 24.95 -8.86 13.43
N TYR A 194 25.85 -7.88 13.59
CA TYR A 194 27.00 -7.71 12.66
C TYR A 194 27.92 -8.94 12.65
N ARG A 195 28.14 -9.59 13.80
CA ARG A 195 28.96 -10.81 13.90
C ARG A 195 28.33 -12.03 13.25
N LYS A 196 27.00 -12.05 13.10
CA LYS A 196 26.26 -13.14 12.45
C LYS A 196 26.51 -13.18 10.93
N TYR A 197 26.97 -12.07 10.35
CA TYR A 197 27.18 -11.91 8.91
C TYR A 197 28.66 -11.70 8.55
N GLY A 198 29.57 -12.37 9.28
CA GLY A 198 31.02 -12.30 9.06
C GLY A 198 31.45 -12.73 7.64
N SER A 199 32.69 -12.37 7.31
CA SER A 199 33.40 -12.34 6.00
C SER A 199 33.23 -13.48 4.97
N SER A 200 32.39 -14.49 5.18
CA SER A 200 32.10 -15.57 4.21
C SER A 200 30.61 -15.76 3.87
N ALA A 201 29.69 -14.99 4.43
CA ALA A 201 28.26 -15.05 4.09
C ALA A 201 27.83 -13.90 3.18
N LEU A 202 28.46 -13.79 2.01
CA LEU A 202 27.80 -13.15 0.86
C LEU A 202 26.70 -14.10 0.40
N SER A 203 25.49 -13.99 0.96
CA SER A 203 24.33 -14.53 0.24
C SER A 203 23.88 -13.47 -0.74
N GLU A 204 24.07 -13.76 -2.04
CA GLU A 204 23.12 -13.72 -3.17
C GLU A 204 21.85 -12.82 -3.13
N ALA A 205 21.53 -12.11 -2.05
CA ALA A 205 20.34 -11.30 -1.87
C ALA A 205 20.32 -9.99 -2.68
N CYS A 206 21.42 -9.62 -3.35
CA CYS A 206 21.49 -8.36 -4.11
C CYS A 206 22.17 -8.44 -5.47
N GLN A 207 22.54 -9.62 -5.98
CA GLN A 207 23.13 -9.73 -7.32
C GLN A 207 22.59 -10.93 -8.10
N SER A 208 22.11 -10.62 -9.32
CA SER A 208 21.69 -11.49 -10.42
C SER A 208 20.22 -11.96 -10.49
N THR A 209 19.56 -11.37 -11.48
CA THR A 209 18.57 -11.90 -12.43
C THR A 209 18.77 -13.37 -12.84
N GLY A 210 17.68 -14.13 -12.96
CA GLY A 210 17.63 -15.28 -13.87
C GLY A 210 16.80 -16.49 -13.45
N ASN A 211 15.55 -16.53 -13.93
CA ASN A 211 14.68 -17.70 -14.19
C ASN A 211 14.09 -18.56 -13.04
N SER A 212 12.79 -18.81 -13.25
CA SER A 212 11.88 -19.81 -12.66
C SER A 212 11.54 -19.70 -11.17
N SER A 213 10.86 -18.61 -10.82
CA SER A 213 9.68 -18.61 -9.96
C SER A 213 8.95 -17.28 -10.18
N HIS A 214 7.65 -17.30 -10.44
CA HIS A 214 6.86 -16.06 -10.67
C HIS A 214 6.75 -15.15 -9.42
N PHE A 215 7.53 -15.42 -8.36
CA PHE A 215 7.60 -14.63 -7.14
C PHE A 215 9.05 -14.54 -6.63
N LEU A 216 9.34 -13.48 -5.84
CA LEU A 216 10.63 -13.33 -5.16
C LEU A 216 10.82 -14.48 -4.16
N PRO A 217 12.04 -15.00 -3.96
CA PRO A 217 12.38 -15.95 -2.89
C PRO A 217 12.17 -15.43 -1.45
N ASN A 218 11.60 -14.23 -1.28
CA ASN A 218 11.32 -13.58 0.01
C ASN A 218 9.88 -13.09 0.10
N ALA A 219 8.91 -13.91 -0.32
CA ALA A 219 7.46 -13.73 -0.13
C ALA A 219 7.02 -13.82 1.36
N ALA A 220 7.86 -13.36 2.29
CA ALA A 220 7.63 -13.30 3.73
C ALA A 220 7.63 -11.86 4.28
N ARG A 221 7.73 -10.82 3.44
CA ARG A 221 7.81 -9.43 3.94
C ARG A 221 6.52 -8.86 4.52
N TYR A 222 5.36 -9.45 4.25
CA TYR A 222 4.11 -9.15 4.97
C TYR A 222 3.27 -10.42 5.13
N ARG A 223 3.56 -11.23 6.17
CA ARG A 223 2.60 -12.25 6.64
C ARG A 223 1.38 -11.52 7.20
N THR A 224 0.40 -11.24 6.34
CA THR A 224 -0.89 -10.68 6.74
C THR A 224 -1.75 -11.79 7.34
N SER A 225 -1.50 -12.14 8.60
CA SER A 225 -2.37 -13.04 9.39
C SER A 225 -3.79 -12.49 9.59
N ARG A 226 -4.14 -11.36 8.97
CA ARG A 226 -5.38 -10.61 9.17
C ARG A 226 -6.39 -10.70 8.03
N VAL A 227 -6.09 -11.32 6.89
CA VAL A 227 -6.93 -11.18 5.68
C VAL A 227 -8.03 -12.25 5.57
N CYS A 228 -8.05 -13.22 6.47
CA CYS A 228 -9.09 -14.24 6.49
C CYS A 228 -10.29 -13.80 7.33
N ALA A 229 -11.48 -13.90 6.75
CA ALA A 229 -12.72 -13.63 7.44
C ALA A 229 -13.67 -14.84 7.41
N PRO A 230 -14.58 -14.99 8.39
CA PRO A 230 -15.48 -16.13 8.46
C PRO A 230 -16.48 -16.24 7.30
N LEU A 231 -16.84 -15.12 6.65
CA LEU A 231 -17.84 -15.09 5.56
C LEU A 231 -17.20 -14.78 4.21
N ALA A 232 -16.51 -13.65 4.08
CA ALA A 232 -15.86 -13.30 2.82
C ALA A 232 -14.64 -12.38 2.96
N THR A 233 -13.70 -12.55 2.03
CA THR A 233 -12.60 -11.61 1.82
C THR A 233 -12.95 -10.68 0.65
N ILE A 234 -12.99 -9.38 0.91
CA ILE A 234 -13.20 -8.36 -0.11
C ILE A 234 -11.84 -7.92 -0.65
N LEU A 235 -11.53 -8.33 -1.88
CA LEU A 235 -10.31 -7.99 -2.60
C LEU A 235 -10.54 -6.76 -3.46
N VAL A 236 -9.99 -5.63 -3.03
CA VAL A 236 -10.08 -4.36 -3.74
C VAL A 236 -8.88 -4.21 -4.67
N ASN A 237 -9.11 -4.31 -5.96
CA ASN A 237 -8.10 -4.02 -6.98
C ASN A 237 -7.84 -2.49 -7.01
N SER A 238 -6.62 -2.09 -6.68
CA SER A 238 -6.21 -0.69 -6.55
C SER A 238 -4.84 -0.47 -7.18
N ALA A 239 -4.41 0.77 -7.38
CA ALA A 239 -3.07 1.08 -7.90
C ALA A 239 -2.20 1.76 -6.84
N PRO A 240 -0.85 1.62 -6.83
CA PRO A 240 0.05 2.25 -5.85
C PRO A 240 -0.32 3.70 -5.50
N ARG A 241 -0.62 4.51 -6.51
CA ARG A 241 -0.93 5.94 -6.37
C ARG A 241 -2.34 6.27 -5.86
N HIS A 242 -3.25 5.29 -5.80
CA HIS A 242 -4.63 5.46 -5.32
C HIS A 242 -4.77 5.42 -3.79
N VAL A 243 -3.79 5.98 -3.07
CA VAL A 243 -3.76 6.01 -1.59
C VAL A 243 -5.03 6.65 -1.02
N HIS A 244 -5.49 7.76 -1.63
CA HIS A 244 -6.68 8.48 -1.18
C HIS A 244 -7.95 7.61 -1.30
N ARG A 245 -8.14 6.90 -2.41
CA ARG A 245 -9.26 5.97 -2.59
C ARG A 245 -9.28 4.87 -1.54
N ARG A 246 -8.11 4.25 -1.30
CA ARG A 246 -7.97 3.23 -0.25
C ARG A 246 -8.29 3.80 1.13
N GLN A 247 -7.81 5.00 1.44
CA GLN A 247 -8.08 5.67 2.71
C GLN A 247 -9.58 5.95 2.90
N VAL A 248 -10.26 6.48 1.88
CA VAL A 248 -11.71 6.71 1.92
C VAL A 248 -12.47 5.40 2.14
N ILE A 249 -12.08 4.31 1.48
CA ILE A 249 -12.67 2.98 1.74
C ILE A 249 -12.45 2.56 3.20
N ARG A 250 -11.24 2.74 3.75
CA ARG A 250 -10.93 2.42 5.16
C ARG A 250 -11.74 3.26 6.14
N GLU A 251 -12.06 4.50 5.83
CA GLU A 251 -12.83 5.41 6.69
C GLU A 251 -14.35 5.25 6.54
N THR A 252 -14.79 4.52 5.51
CA THR A 252 -16.21 4.33 5.19
C THR A 252 -16.64 2.85 5.28
N TRP A 253 -17.13 2.27 4.18
CA TRP A 253 -17.72 0.92 4.16
C TRP A 253 -16.70 -0.18 4.43
N GLY A 254 -15.41 0.06 4.17
CA GLY A 254 -14.34 -0.90 4.39
C GLY A 254 -13.76 -0.89 5.80
N HIS A 255 -14.22 -0.01 6.69
CA HIS A 255 -13.65 0.14 8.02
C HIS A 255 -13.76 -1.17 8.84
N PRO A 256 -12.70 -1.64 9.52
CA PRO A 256 -12.72 -2.91 10.26
C PRO A 256 -13.80 -3.03 11.34
N SER A 257 -14.22 -1.93 11.97
CA SER A 257 -15.33 -1.94 12.95
C SER A 257 -16.70 -2.17 12.31
N VAL A 258 -16.83 -1.94 11.02
CA VAL A 258 -18.04 -2.21 10.22
C VAL A 258 -17.97 -3.62 9.66
N THR A 259 -16.85 -3.99 9.04
CA THR A 259 -16.71 -5.22 8.26
C THR A 259 -16.54 -6.47 9.11
N ARG A 260 -15.75 -6.42 10.20
CA ARG A 260 -15.51 -7.60 11.05
C ARG A 260 -16.77 -8.17 11.70
N PRO A 261 -17.69 -7.36 12.29
CA PRO A 261 -18.96 -7.88 12.82
C PRO A 261 -19.88 -8.48 11.74
N LEU A 262 -19.66 -8.16 10.48
CA LEU A 262 -20.39 -8.72 9.33
C LEU A 262 -19.71 -9.98 8.76
N GLY A 263 -18.58 -10.41 9.33
CA GLY A 263 -17.83 -11.57 8.86
C GLY A 263 -16.91 -11.27 7.68
N PHE A 264 -16.58 -10.00 7.43
CA PHE A 264 -15.72 -9.57 6.32
C PHE A 264 -14.34 -9.13 6.75
N THR A 265 -13.41 -9.22 5.81
CA THR A 265 -12.13 -8.50 5.82
C THR A 265 -11.89 -7.89 4.46
N VAL A 266 -11.26 -6.72 4.43
CA VAL A 266 -10.90 -5.99 3.20
C VAL A 266 -9.39 -6.05 3.02
N ALA A 267 -8.94 -6.34 1.80
CA ALA A 267 -7.54 -6.24 1.40
C ALA A 267 -7.40 -5.55 0.05
N PHE A 268 -6.33 -4.77 -0.09
CA PHE A 268 -6.05 -3.98 -1.29
C PHE A 268 -4.95 -4.63 -2.10
N GLY A 269 -5.27 -5.03 -3.33
CA GLY A 269 -4.33 -5.60 -4.28
C GLY A 269 -3.71 -4.53 -5.17
N ILE A 270 -2.39 -4.38 -5.13
CA ILE A 270 -1.64 -3.37 -5.89
C ILE A 270 -0.43 -3.99 -6.60
N GLY A 271 0.00 -3.41 -7.71
CA GLY A 271 1.29 -3.73 -8.33
C GLY A 271 2.46 -2.97 -7.68
N LYS A 272 3.60 -2.98 -8.36
CA LYS A 272 4.76 -2.17 -8.01
C LYS A 272 4.74 -0.85 -8.78
N ASP A 273 5.06 0.24 -8.09
CA ASP A 273 5.47 1.49 -8.74
C ASP A 273 6.79 1.92 -8.10
N PRO A 274 7.94 1.71 -8.78
CA PRO A 274 9.25 2.09 -8.24
C PRO A 274 9.35 3.57 -7.85
N SER A 275 8.57 4.44 -8.50
CA SER A 275 8.54 5.87 -8.22
C SER A 275 7.61 6.26 -7.07
N PHE A 276 6.78 5.32 -6.59
CA PHE A 276 5.78 5.52 -5.55
C PHE A 276 5.79 4.41 -4.48
N GLN A 277 6.88 3.63 -4.40
CA GLN A 277 6.95 2.44 -3.57
C GLN A 277 6.95 2.75 -2.06
N ARG A 278 7.61 3.84 -1.64
CA ARG A 278 7.70 4.17 -0.21
C ARG A 278 6.39 4.59 0.46
N PRO A 279 5.54 5.44 -0.15
CA PRO A 279 4.20 5.66 0.36
C PRO A 279 3.39 4.36 0.51
N VAL A 280 3.59 3.43 -0.43
CA VAL A 280 2.96 2.10 -0.38
C VAL A 280 3.52 1.26 0.77
N ASP A 281 4.84 1.22 0.96
CA ASP A 281 5.47 0.46 2.06
C ASP A 281 4.97 0.97 3.43
N TRP A 282 4.92 2.30 3.61
CA TRP A 282 4.38 2.92 4.82
C TRP A 282 2.91 2.58 5.05
N GLU A 283 2.10 2.66 3.99
CA GLU A 283 0.68 2.31 4.05
C GLU A 283 0.50 0.83 4.42
N ALA A 284 1.27 -0.06 3.80
CA ALA A 284 1.25 -1.50 4.06
C ALA A 284 1.64 -1.81 5.50
N GLU A 285 2.68 -1.17 6.04
CA GLU A 285 3.11 -1.30 7.43
C GLU A 285 2.09 -0.72 8.43
N THR A 286 1.43 0.37 8.06
CA THR A 286 0.46 1.06 8.93
C THR A 286 -0.82 0.27 9.08
N PHE A 287 -1.39 -0.19 7.97
CA PHE A 287 -2.73 -0.80 7.94
C PHE A 287 -2.69 -2.34 7.92
N GLY A 288 -1.64 -2.93 7.35
CA GLY A 288 -1.49 -4.39 7.25
C GLY A 288 -2.52 -5.06 6.35
N ASP A 289 -3.11 -4.31 5.42
CA ASP A 289 -4.20 -4.73 4.53
C ASP A 289 -3.83 -4.68 3.04
N ILE A 290 -2.54 -4.56 2.72
CA ILE A 290 -2.03 -4.48 1.34
C ILE A 290 -1.44 -5.81 0.87
N TYR A 291 -1.93 -6.27 -0.27
CA TYR A 291 -1.29 -7.30 -1.10
C TYR A 291 -0.57 -6.65 -2.27
N GLN A 292 0.75 -6.58 -2.16
CA GLN A 292 1.58 -6.02 -3.22
C GLN A 292 2.27 -7.09 -4.05
N LEU A 293 2.09 -7.01 -5.37
CA LEU A 293 2.71 -7.89 -6.36
C LEU A 293 4.07 -7.37 -6.84
N HIS A 294 4.90 -8.27 -7.36
CA HIS A 294 6.29 -7.97 -7.75
C HIS A 294 6.47 -7.26 -9.09
N PHE A 295 5.45 -7.25 -9.95
CA PHE A 295 5.53 -6.65 -11.27
C PHE A 295 4.96 -5.23 -11.28
N GLN A 296 5.42 -4.44 -12.26
CA GLN A 296 5.00 -3.05 -12.43
C GLN A 296 3.50 -2.98 -12.72
N ASP A 297 2.79 -2.09 -12.03
CA ASP A 297 1.35 -1.92 -12.24
C ASP A 297 1.09 -1.33 -13.63
N ASP A 298 0.67 -2.18 -14.56
CA ASP A 298 0.28 -1.82 -15.92
C ASP A 298 -1.11 -2.42 -16.16
N TYR A 299 -1.98 -1.62 -16.77
CA TYR A 299 -3.30 -2.02 -17.22
C TYR A 299 -3.28 -3.33 -18.04
N LYS A 300 -2.26 -3.52 -18.89
CA LYS A 300 -2.14 -4.76 -19.71
C LYS A 300 -1.79 -6.00 -18.89
N ALA A 301 -1.28 -5.82 -17.67
CA ALA A 301 -0.92 -6.89 -16.73
C ALA A 301 -2.02 -7.15 -15.68
N LEU A 302 -3.17 -6.48 -15.76
CA LEU A 302 -4.29 -6.67 -14.82
C LEU A 302 -4.76 -8.12 -14.66
N PRO A 303 -4.86 -8.96 -15.71
CA PRO A 303 -5.28 -10.34 -15.51
C PRO A 303 -4.28 -11.12 -14.64
N HIS A 304 -2.98 -10.92 -14.84
CA HIS A 304 -1.95 -11.52 -13.97
C HIS A 304 -2.09 -11.01 -12.53
N LYS A 305 -2.40 -9.72 -12.35
CA LYS A 305 -2.63 -9.14 -11.03
C LYS A 305 -3.76 -9.80 -10.28
N ILE A 306 -4.91 -9.92 -10.92
CA ILE A 306 -6.06 -10.55 -10.28
C ILE A 306 -5.79 -12.02 -10.00
N LEU A 307 -5.22 -12.77 -10.95
CA LEU A 307 -4.87 -14.18 -10.71
C LEU A 307 -3.90 -14.36 -9.54
N SER A 308 -2.86 -13.53 -9.43
CA SER A 308 -1.94 -13.58 -8.29
C SER A 308 -2.63 -13.22 -6.96
N LEU A 309 -3.53 -12.24 -6.95
CA LEU A 309 -4.28 -11.87 -5.74
C LEU A 309 -5.24 -12.99 -5.30
N LEU A 310 -5.86 -13.68 -6.25
CA LEU A 310 -6.69 -14.85 -6.01
C LEU A 310 -5.87 -16.01 -5.43
N GLU A 311 -4.70 -16.30 -6.01
CA GLU A 311 -3.77 -17.33 -5.52
C GLU A 311 -3.27 -17.02 -4.09
N MET A 312 -2.90 -15.77 -3.82
CA MET A 312 -2.50 -15.32 -2.48
C MET A 312 -3.62 -15.48 -1.47
N SER A 313 -4.86 -15.16 -1.86
CA SER A 313 -6.02 -15.26 -0.97
C SER A 313 -6.36 -16.71 -0.64
N SER A 314 -6.21 -17.62 -1.60
CA SER A 314 -6.30 -19.07 -1.38
C SER A 314 -5.21 -19.55 -0.41
N SER A 315 -3.97 -19.14 -0.65
CA SER A 315 -2.82 -19.57 0.17
C SER A 315 -2.85 -19.02 1.60
N ALA A 316 -3.37 -17.81 1.80
CA ALA A 316 -3.47 -17.17 3.10
C ALA A 316 -4.55 -17.79 3.99
N CYS A 317 -5.61 -18.33 3.38
CA CYS A 317 -6.83 -18.72 4.06
C CYS A 317 -7.27 -20.11 3.57
N GLY A 318 -7.05 -21.16 4.38
CA GLY A 318 -7.22 -22.55 3.95
C GLY A 318 -8.47 -22.82 3.10
N LYS A 319 -9.67 -22.52 3.60
CA LYS A 319 -10.90 -22.55 2.78
C LYS A 319 -11.75 -21.32 3.09
N LEU A 320 -11.78 -20.37 2.14
CA LEU A 320 -12.65 -19.20 2.20
C LEU A 320 -14.06 -19.57 1.68
N PRO A 321 -15.14 -19.15 2.36
CA PRO A 321 -16.48 -19.35 1.80
C PRO A 321 -16.66 -18.53 0.52
N PHE A 322 -16.29 -17.24 0.56
CA PHE A 322 -16.37 -16.34 -0.58
C PHE A 322 -15.18 -15.39 -0.69
N ILE A 323 -14.87 -15.04 -1.93
CA ILE A 323 -14.05 -13.87 -2.29
C ILE A 323 -14.94 -12.91 -3.08
N VAL A 324 -14.91 -11.64 -2.70
CA VAL A 324 -15.58 -10.55 -3.41
C VAL A 324 -14.51 -9.68 -4.04
N LYS A 325 -14.30 -9.77 -5.35
CA LYS A 325 -13.42 -8.85 -6.06
C LYS A 325 -14.19 -7.57 -6.36
N THR A 326 -13.56 -6.42 -6.13
CA THR A 326 -14.09 -5.12 -6.52
C THR A 326 -12.95 -4.19 -6.97
N ASP A 327 -13.28 -3.10 -7.66
CA ASP A 327 -12.31 -2.01 -7.93
C ASP A 327 -12.39 -0.91 -6.85
N ASP A 328 -11.36 -0.06 -6.77
CA ASP A 328 -11.23 1.00 -5.75
C ASP A 328 -12.08 2.27 -5.99
N ASP A 329 -12.87 2.29 -7.06
CA ASP A 329 -13.88 3.31 -7.38
C ASP A 329 -15.33 2.79 -7.27
N VAL A 330 -15.52 1.72 -6.50
CA VAL A 330 -16.82 1.12 -6.22
C VAL A 330 -17.21 1.33 -4.76
N PHE A 331 -18.42 1.82 -4.54
CA PHE A 331 -19.06 1.79 -3.23
C PHE A 331 -19.77 0.46 -3.02
N ILE A 332 -19.62 -0.12 -1.82
CA ILE A 332 -20.28 -1.37 -1.43
C ILE A 332 -21.19 -1.12 -0.22
N ASN A 333 -22.49 -1.42 -0.35
CA ASN A 333 -23.35 -1.60 0.82
C ASN A 333 -23.04 -2.94 1.47
N VAL A 334 -22.06 -2.95 2.38
CA VAL A 334 -21.59 -4.15 3.07
C VAL A 334 -22.67 -4.86 3.88
N TYR A 335 -23.74 -4.18 4.29
CA TYR A 335 -24.84 -4.83 4.99
C TYR A 335 -25.69 -5.69 4.05
N ALA A 336 -26.10 -5.11 2.91
CA ALA A 336 -26.85 -5.85 1.91
C ALA A 336 -25.99 -6.93 1.23
N LEU A 337 -24.67 -6.73 1.14
CA LEU A 337 -23.72 -7.76 0.72
C LEU A 337 -23.74 -8.95 1.68
N ARG A 338 -23.78 -8.73 3.00
CA ARG A 338 -23.88 -9.81 3.98
C ARG A 338 -25.15 -10.62 3.76
N ASP A 339 -26.29 -9.97 3.62
CA ASP A 339 -27.58 -10.65 3.41
C ASP A 339 -27.54 -11.50 2.13
N LEU A 340 -27.00 -10.95 1.03
CA LEU A 340 -26.81 -11.71 -0.22
C LEU A 340 -25.91 -12.92 -0.04
N LEU A 341 -24.78 -12.79 0.69
CA LEU A 341 -23.84 -13.90 0.89
C LEU A 341 -24.41 -14.98 1.81
N GLU A 342 -25.20 -14.60 2.81
CA GLU A 342 -25.93 -15.54 3.66
C GLU A 342 -26.98 -16.33 2.88
N ASP A 343 -27.67 -15.69 1.90
CA ASP A 343 -28.64 -16.36 1.03
C ASP A 343 -28.00 -17.41 0.09
N ILE A 344 -26.72 -17.25 -0.23
CA ILE A 344 -25.99 -18.16 -1.15
C ILE A 344 -24.95 -19.04 -0.46
N LYS A 345 -24.79 -18.95 0.87
CA LYS A 345 -23.74 -19.70 1.60
C LYS A 345 -23.85 -21.22 1.50
N ASP A 346 -25.06 -21.73 1.32
CA ASP A 346 -25.30 -23.17 1.18
C ASP A 346 -25.01 -23.67 -0.25
N ARG A 347 -24.73 -22.74 -1.18
CA ARG A 347 -24.39 -23.01 -2.59
C ARG A 347 -22.87 -22.97 -2.83
N THR A 348 -22.08 -23.27 -1.81
CA THR A 348 -20.60 -23.23 -1.88
C THR A 348 -19.99 -24.30 -2.81
N GLU A 349 -20.78 -25.27 -3.25
CA GLU A 349 -20.39 -26.28 -4.25
C GLU A 349 -20.73 -25.87 -5.70
N GLU A 350 -21.54 -24.82 -5.89
CA GLU A 350 -21.88 -24.35 -7.23
C GLU A 350 -20.67 -23.73 -7.93
N LYS A 351 -20.44 -24.13 -9.18
CA LYS A 351 -19.34 -23.61 -10.00
C LYS A 351 -19.77 -22.36 -10.79
N ASN A 352 -20.19 -21.32 -10.07
CA ASN A 352 -20.74 -20.10 -10.66
C ASN A 352 -20.08 -18.82 -10.13
N PHE A 353 -19.83 -17.85 -11.01
CA PHE A 353 -19.63 -16.45 -10.59
C PHE A 353 -20.98 -15.79 -10.29
N TRP A 354 -21.08 -14.96 -9.25
CA TRP A 354 -22.24 -14.06 -9.04
C TRP A 354 -21.83 -12.62 -9.36
N CYS A 355 -22.41 -12.05 -10.42
CA CYS A 355 -22.03 -10.73 -10.90
C CYS A 355 -23.09 -10.11 -11.83
N LEU A 356 -22.82 -8.88 -12.30
CA LEU A 356 -23.47 -8.38 -13.52
C LEU A 356 -22.82 -9.07 -14.72
N VAL A 357 -23.59 -9.88 -15.45
CA VAL A 357 -23.12 -10.63 -16.61
C VAL A 357 -23.30 -9.81 -17.88
N TRP A 358 -22.20 -9.67 -18.64
CA TRP A 358 -22.16 -9.17 -20.00
C TRP A 358 -22.27 -10.34 -20.98
N GLU A 359 -23.24 -10.29 -21.89
CA GLU A 359 -23.52 -11.35 -22.86
C GLU A 359 -23.27 -10.87 -24.29
N GLY A 360 -22.54 -11.68 -25.08
CA GLY A 360 -22.36 -11.43 -26.51
C GLY A 360 -21.62 -10.14 -26.86
N MET A 361 -20.82 -9.58 -25.95
CA MET A 361 -20.12 -8.31 -26.19
C MET A 361 -19.12 -8.45 -27.34
N PRO A 362 -19.15 -7.55 -28.34
CA PRO A 362 -18.25 -7.62 -29.48
C PRO A 362 -16.82 -7.25 -29.08
N VAL A 363 -15.84 -7.92 -29.71
CA VAL A 363 -14.43 -7.57 -29.54
C VAL A 363 -14.13 -6.30 -30.31
N ILE A 364 -13.64 -5.27 -29.62
CA ILE A 364 -13.35 -3.99 -30.26
C ILE A 364 -12.07 -4.11 -31.10
N ARG A 365 -12.23 -3.95 -32.42
CA ARG A 365 -11.14 -4.06 -33.41
C ARG A 365 -10.60 -2.71 -33.89
N THR A 366 -11.04 -1.62 -33.28
CA THR A 366 -10.61 -0.25 -33.62
C THR A 366 -9.44 0.16 -32.72
N ASN A 367 -8.29 0.50 -33.30
CA ASN A 367 -7.05 0.80 -32.58
C ASN A 367 -7.10 2.05 -31.68
N HIS A 368 -8.09 2.93 -31.85
CA HIS A 368 -8.30 4.13 -31.01
C HIS A 368 -8.99 3.85 -29.67
N SER A 369 -9.47 2.63 -29.45
CA SER A 369 -10.09 2.24 -28.18
C SER A 369 -9.05 1.68 -27.21
N LYS A 370 -9.14 2.05 -25.93
CA LYS A 370 -8.35 1.42 -24.86
C LYS A 370 -8.60 -0.10 -24.73
N TRP A 371 -9.71 -0.58 -25.29
CA TRP A 371 -10.15 -1.97 -25.31
C TRP A 371 -9.83 -2.70 -26.63
N TYR A 372 -8.98 -2.12 -27.47
CA TYR A 372 -8.59 -2.70 -28.75
C TYR A 372 -7.88 -4.05 -28.59
N ILE A 373 -8.33 -5.07 -29.33
CA ILE A 373 -7.67 -6.38 -29.42
C ILE A 373 -7.55 -6.81 -30.88
N THR A 374 -6.36 -7.27 -31.28
CA THR A 374 -6.09 -7.78 -32.62
C THR A 374 -6.63 -9.20 -32.81
N LYS A 375 -6.85 -9.63 -34.06
CA LYS A 375 -7.37 -10.99 -34.35
C LYS A 375 -6.38 -12.08 -33.97
N GLU A 376 -5.08 -11.78 -34.04
CA GLU A 376 -4.00 -12.68 -33.65
C GLU A 376 -4.03 -12.96 -32.14
N LYS A 377 -4.41 -11.95 -31.34
CA LYS A 377 -4.48 -12.07 -29.88
C LYS A 377 -5.78 -12.72 -29.40
N TYR A 378 -6.88 -12.53 -30.12
CA TYR A 378 -8.16 -13.17 -29.84
C TYR A 378 -8.92 -13.32 -31.15
N SER A 379 -9.15 -14.56 -31.59
CA SER A 379 -9.70 -14.88 -32.92
C SER A 379 -11.18 -14.50 -33.08
N ASP A 380 -11.97 -14.70 -32.03
CA ASP A 380 -13.42 -14.66 -32.12
C ASP A 380 -13.94 -13.22 -32.22
N SER A 381 -15.11 -13.02 -32.84
CA SER A 381 -15.71 -11.70 -33.00
C SER A 381 -16.42 -11.19 -31.74
N ALA A 382 -16.72 -12.06 -30.78
CA ALA A 382 -17.39 -11.74 -29.51
C ALA A 382 -16.72 -12.47 -28.34
N TYR A 383 -16.80 -11.87 -27.16
CA TYR A 383 -16.33 -12.49 -25.93
C TYR A 383 -17.32 -13.55 -25.41
N PRO A 384 -16.86 -14.54 -24.62
CA PRO A 384 -17.73 -15.30 -23.71
C PRO A 384 -18.56 -14.41 -22.83
N ASN A 385 -19.60 -14.99 -22.21
CA ASN A 385 -20.23 -14.38 -21.06
C ASN A 385 -19.16 -14.13 -20.00
N TYR A 386 -19.14 -12.91 -19.45
CA TYR A 386 -18.18 -12.50 -18.44
C TYR A 386 -18.83 -11.52 -17.47
N CYS A 387 -18.24 -11.38 -16.29
CA CYS A 387 -18.69 -10.43 -15.28
C CYS A 387 -18.25 -9.01 -15.59
N SER A 388 -19.00 -8.02 -15.10
CA SER A 388 -18.52 -6.65 -15.00
C SER A 388 -17.28 -6.58 -14.12
N GLY A 389 -16.20 -5.95 -14.61
CA GLY A 389 -14.98 -5.73 -13.83
C GLY A 389 -15.19 -4.97 -12.51
N SER A 390 -16.28 -4.21 -12.39
CA SER A 390 -16.60 -3.44 -11.18
C SER A 390 -16.66 -4.31 -9.91
N ALA A 391 -17.33 -5.46 -9.98
CA ALA A 391 -17.36 -6.42 -8.87
C ALA A 391 -17.85 -7.80 -9.34
N TYR A 392 -17.39 -8.86 -8.65
CA TYR A 392 -17.92 -10.21 -8.76
C TYR A 392 -17.61 -11.02 -7.51
N ILE A 393 -18.43 -12.05 -7.26
CA ILE A 393 -18.32 -12.94 -6.10
C ILE A 393 -17.97 -14.35 -6.62
N ILE A 394 -17.03 -15.01 -5.95
CA ILE A 394 -16.66 -16.40 -6.19
C ILE A 394 -16.57 -17.17 -4.88
N ASN A 395 -16.78 -18.48 -4.94
CA ASN A 395 -16.49 -19.42 -3.84
C ASN A 395 -15.16 -20.16 -4.10
N SER A 396 -14.77 -21.01 -3.15
CA SER A 396 -13.55 -21.84 -3.28
C SER A 396 -13.53 -22.75 -4.52
N VAL A 397 -14.66 -23.33 -4.91
CA VAL A 397 -14.74 -24.23 -6.09
C VAL A 397 -14.45 -23.49 -7.39
N VAL A 398 -14.97 -22.27 -7.52
CA VAL A 398 -14.66 -21.41 -8.67
C VAL A 398 -13.21 -20.94 -8.64
N LEU A 399 -12.71 -20.54 -7.46
CA LEU A 399 -11.34 -20.11 -7.28
C LEU A 399 -10.35 -21.19 -7.75
N ASP A 400 -10.50 -22.42 -7.26
CA ASP A 400 -9.62 -23.53 -7.59
C ASP A 400 -9.63 -23.84 -9.09
N ALA A 401 -10.82 -23.88 -9.69
CA ALA A 401 -10.97 -24.16 -11.12
C ALA A 401 -10.35 -23.08 -12.03
N ILE A 402 -10.44 -21.81 -11.62
CA ILE A 402 -9.83 -20.70 -12.37
C ILE A 402 -8.31 -20.72 -12.22
N LEU A 403 -7.79 -20.94 -11.02
CA LEU A 403 -6.35 -21.03 -10.78
C LEU A 403 -5.73 -22.24 -11.51
N GLU A 404 -6.39 -23.40 -11.47
CA GLU A 404 -6.00 -24.58 -12.24
C GLU A 404 -5.92 -24.25 -13.74
N GLN A 405 -6.98 -23.65 -14.29
CA GLN A 405 -7.03 -23.31 -15.71
C GLN A 405 -5.98 -22.27 -16.10
N SER A 406 -5.64 -21.34 -15.20
CA SER A 406 -4.64 -20.30 -15.44
C SER A 406 -3.21 -20.84 -15.58
N ASN A 407 -2.93 -22.06 -15.10
CA ASN A 407 -1.64 -22.73 -15.25
C ASN A 407 -1.44 -23.32 -16.65
N HIS A 408 -2.48 -23.38 -17.49
CA HIS A 408 -2.37 -23.80 -18.88
C HIS A 408 -1.97 -22.64 -19.79
N THR A 409 -1.45 -22.97 -20.99
CA THR A 409 -1.09 -21.98 -22.00
C THR A 409 -2.35 -21.37 -22.63
N VAL A 410 -2.88 -20.33 -22.02
CA VAL A 410 -4.05 -19.58 -22.50
C VAL A 410 -3.61 -18.22 -23.03
N PRO A 411 -3.99 -17.82 -24.27
CA PRO A 411 -3.70 -16.47 -24.76
C PRO A 411 -4.27 -15.39 -23.83
N LEU A 412 -3.39 -14.51 -23.35
CA LEU A 412 -3.75 -13.45 -22.41
C LEU A 412 -4.62 -12.39 -23.08
N VAL A 413 -5.80 -12.12 -22.51
CA VAL A 413 -6.67 -10.99 -22.89
C VAL A 413 -6.43 -9.85 -21.89
N PRO A 414 -6.07 -8.61 -22.31
CA PRO A 414 -5.72 -7.55 -21.36
C PRO A 414 -6.85 -7.11 -20.44
N ALA A 415 -8.09 -7.19 -20.92
CA ALA A 415 -9.27 -6.97 -20.09
C ALA A 415 -9.39 -8.15 -19.11
N GLU A 416 -9.11 -7.86 -17.85
CA GLU A 416 -9.07 -8.85 -16.77
C GLU A 416 -10.40 -9.56 -16.57
N ASP A 417 -11.49 -8.80 -16.54
CA ASP A 417 -12.83 -9.32 -16.37
C ASP A 417 -13.20 -10.31 -17.49
N VAL A 418 -12.87 -9.98 -18.74
CA VAL A 418 -13.01 -10.88 -19.89
C VAL A 418 -12.10 -12.11 -19.75
N HIS A 419 -10.84 -11.94 -19.37
CA HIS A 419 -9.88 -13.04 -19.31
C HIS A 419 -10.24 -14.04 -18.19
N VAL A 420 -10.39 -13.55 -16.97
CA VAL A 420 -10.60 -14.36 -15.76
C VAL A 420 -12.02 -14.91 -15.74
N THR A 421 -13.02 -14.05 -15.87
CA THR A 421 -14.42 -14.45 -15.67
C THR A 421 -15.10 -14.90 -16.97
N GLY A 422 -14.44 -14.76 -18.12
CA GLY A 422 -14.96 -15.20 -19.41
C GLY A 422 -14.16 -16.34 -20.03
N VAL A 423 -12.90 -16.07 -20.41
CA VAL A 423 -12.07 -17.05 -21.14
C VAL A 423 -11.70 -18.23 -20.26
N LEU A 424 -11.10 -17.99 -19.08
CA LEU A 424 -10.74 -19.05 -18.14
C LEU A 424 -11.99 -19.75 -17.60
N ALA A 425 -13.05 -18.98 -17.27
CA ALA A 425 -14.32 -19.53 -16.83
C ALA A 425 -14.92 -20.53 -17.84
N ARG A 426 -14.98 -20.15 -19.13
CA ARG A 426 -15.48 -21.05 -20.19
C ARG A 426 -14.65 -22.32 -20.29
N GLN A 427 -13.32 -22.21 -20.26
CA GLN A 427 -12.43 -23.38 -20.35
C GLN A 427 -12.54 -24.29 -19.12
N ALA A 428 -12.72 -23.70 -17.94
CA ALA A 428 -12.90 -24.43 -16.69
C ALA A 428 -14.35 -24.96 -16.51
N GLY A 429 -15.29 -24.64 -17.40
CA GLY A 429 -16.70 -25.01 -17.25
C GLY A 429 -17.40 -24.31 -16.07
N VAL A 430 -16.96 -23.10 -15.72
CA VAL A 430 -17.57 -22.25 -14.69
C VAL A 430 -18.68 -21.41 -15.31
N GLY A 431 -19.86 -21.40 -14.68
CA GLY A 431 -21.03 -20.63 -15.10
C GLY A 431 -21.12 -19.23 -14.46
N HIS A 432 -22.24 -18.55 -14.74
CA HIS A 432 -22.54 -17.22 -14.21
C HIS A 432 -23.97 -17.14 -13.72
N VAL A 433 -24.17 -16.48 -12.58
CA VAL A 433 -25.46 -16.11 -12.03
C VAL A 433 -25.61 -14.60 -12.10
N GLN A 434 -26.63 -14.16 -12.84
CA GLN A 434 -26.94 -12.75 -13.05
C GLN A 434 -27.51 -12.12 -11.78
N ILE A 435 -26.82 -11.11 -11.25
CA ILE A 435 -27.27 -10.26 -10.13
C ILE A 435 -27.21 -8.76 -10.50
N SER A 436 -27.40 -8.44 -11.78
CA SER A 436 -27.36 -7.06 -12.31
C SER A 436 -28.26 -6.07 -11.58
N SER A 437 -29.39 -6.51 -11.01
CA SER A 437 -30.29 -5.67 -10.21
C SER A 437 -29.64 -5.08 -8.95
N ARG A 438 -28.51 -5.66 -8.52
CA ARG A 438 -27.71 -5.21 -7.38
C ARG A 438 -26.65 -4.17 -7.74
N TYR A 439 -26.54 -3.77 -9.01
CA TYR A 439 -25.51 -2.85 -9.51
C TYR A 439 -26.09 -1.48 -9.90
N ALA A 440 -25.29 -0.42 -9.75
CA ALA A 440 -25.56 0.91 -10.27
C ALA A 440 -24.32 1.53 -10.94
N PHE A 441 -24.53 2.31 -12.00
CA PHE A 441 -23.47 3.02 -12.74
C PHE A 441 -23.85 4.49 -12.96
N LYS A 442 -22.90 5.41 -12.74
CA LYS A 442 -22.96 6.87 -13.03
C LYS A 442 -24.06 7.66 -12.30
N SER A 443 -25.29 7.18 -12.23
CA SER A 443 -26.40 7.75 -11.47
C SER A 443 -26.83 6.76 -10.39
N THR A 444 -26.49 7.07 -9.14
CA THR A 444 -26.80 6.20 -8.01
C THR A 444 -27.88 6.85 -7.17
N ASN A 445 -29.03 6.19 -7.05
CA ASN A 445 -30.08 6.62 -6.14
C ASN A 445 -29.71 6.20 -4.71
N GLU A 446 -29.55 7.19 -3.82
CA GLU A 446 -29.14 7.00 -2.44
C GLU A 446 -30.14 6.13 -1.64
N ASP A 447 -31.44 6.26 -1.91
CA ASP A 447 -32.47 5.43 -1.29
C ASP A 447 -32.32 3.97 -1.68
N LYS A 448 -32.07 3.67 -2.96
CA LYS A 448 -31.86 2.28 -3.42
C LYS A 448 -30.66 1.62 -2.78
N ILE A 449 -29.59 2.39 -2.51
CA ILE A 449 -28.47 1.90 -1.72
C ILE A 449 -28.91 1.64 -0.28
N ALA A 450 -29.55 2.62 0.36
CA ALA A 450 -29.90 2.51 1.76
C ALA A 450 -30.90 1.39 2.07
N ASP A 451 -31.82 1.13 1.15
CA ASP A 451 -32.82 0.05 1.23
C ASP A 451 -32.21 -1.32 0.87
N GLY A 452 -30.93 -1.38 0.51
CA GLY A 452 -30.21 -2.62 0.18
C GLY A 452 -30.54 -3.21 -1.19
N GLN A 453 -31.28 -2.49 -2.05
CA GLN A 453 -31.54 -2.92 -3.43
C GLN A 453 -30.25 -2.90 -4.24
N THR A 454 -29.48 -1.81 -4.14
CA THR A 454 -28.16 -1.66 -4.77
C THR A 454 -27.06 -2.01 -3.78
N ILE A 455 -26.22 -2.98 -4.14
CA ILE A 455 -25.06 -3.41 -3.35
C ILE A 455 -23.79 -2.76 -3.89
N PHE A 456 -23.57 -2.81 -5.21
CA PHE A 456 -22.37 -2.32 -5.87
C PHE A 456 -22.69 -1.06 -6.69
N ALA A 457 -22.07 0.06 -6.37
CA ALA A 457 -22.21 1.28 -7.16
C ALA A 457 -20.85 1.69 -7.72
N HIS A 458 -20.70 1.62 -9.04
CA HIS A 458 -19.49 2.03 -9.74
C HIS A 458 -19.51 3.55 -10.00
N LEU A 459 -18.59 4.26 -9.36
CA LEU A 459 -18.58 5.72 -9.28
C LEU A 459 -17.60 6.36 -10.29
N GLY A 460 -16.55 5.64 -10.69
CA GLY A 460 -15.59 6.09 -11.69
C GLY A 460 -14.62 7.17 -11.18
N PRO A 461 -14.11 8.07 -12.05
CA PRO A 461 -13.20 9.14 -11.63
C PRO A 461 -13.85 10.09 -10.61
N GLY A 462 -13.13 10.43 -9.53
CA GLY A 462 -13.65 11.27 -8.44
C GLY A 462 -14.59 10.53 -7.48
N ALA A 463 -14.49 9.20 -7.40
CA ALA A 463 -15.32 8.37 -6.52
C ALA A 463 -15.25 8.76 -5.04
N GLU A 464 -14.16 9.38 -4.59
CA GLU A 464 -13.83 9.61 -3.19
C GLU A 464 -14.93 10.37 -2.44
N ASP A 465 -15.29 11.58 -2.89
CA ASP A 465 -16.37 12.40 -2.30
C ASP A 465 -17.71 11.65 -2.33
N ARG A 466 -17.91 10.86 -3.39
CA ARG A 466 -19.17 10.18 -3.63
C ARG A 466 -19.33 8.95 -2.72
N VAL A 467 -18.24 8.24 -2.42
CA VAL A 467 -18.19 7.14 -1.45
C VAL A 467 -18.54 7.67 -0.06
N GLU A 468 -17.94 8.78 0.36
CA GLU A 468 -18.23 9.39 1.66
C GLU A 468 -19.69 9.84 1.78
N GLN A 469 -20.23 10.46 0.73
CA GLN A 469 -21.63 10.90 0.74
C GLN A 469 -22.61 9.72 0.82
N LEU A 470 -22.39 8.67 0.03
CA LEU A 470 -23.22 7.47 0.06
C LEU A 470 -23.12 6.74 1.40
N TRP A 471 -21.91 6.65 1.97
CA TRP A 471 -21.70 6.06 3.29
C TRP A 471 -22.42 6.83 4.39
N THR A 472 -22.24 8.15 4.41
CA THR A 472 -22.89 9.05 5.38
C THR A 472 -24.41 8.91 5.32
N TYR A 473 -24.97 8.91 4.11
CA TYR A 473 -26.40 8.75 3.88
C TYR A 473 -26.91 7.38 4.37
N LEU A 474 -26.21 6.30 4.01
CA LEU A 474 -26.55 4.93 4.45
C LEU A 474 -26.55 4.82 5.98
N VAL A 475 -25.51 5.31 6.65
CA VAL A 475 -25.41 5.28 8.12
C VAL A 475 -26.53 6.12 8.76
N TRP A 476 -26.81 7.30 8.22
CA TRP A 476 -27.92 8.15 8.69
C TRP A 476 -29.27 7.43 8.59
N LYS A 477 -29.61 6.87 7.41
CA LYS A 477 -30.89 6.20 7.19
C LYS A 477 -31.05 4.97 8.08
N LYS A 478 -29.99 4.16 8.27
CA LYS A 478 -30.03 3.04 9.23
C LYS A 478 -30.23 3.49 10.69
N LYS A 479 -29.71 4.67 11.07
CA LYS A 479 -29.95 5.23 12.41
C LYS A 479 -31.40 5.69 12.59
N GLN A 480 -31.99 6.32 11.57
CA GLN A 480 -33.42 6.70 11.60
C GLN A 480 -34.31 5.48 11.78
N MET A 481 -34.11 4.43 10.98
CA MET A 481 -34.90 3.19 11.10
C MET A 481 -34.77 2.53 12.49
N LYS A 482 -33.58 2.57 13.10
CA LYS A 482 -33.39 2.06 14.47
C LYS A 482 -34.15 2.86 15.52
N ASN A 483 -34.19 4.19 15.36
CA ASN A 483 -34.92 5.07 16.27
C ASN A 483 -36.44 4.89 16.11
N GLU A 484 -36.94 4.80 14.87
CA GLU A 484 -38.37 4.53 14.59
C GLU A 484 -38.83 3.19 15.17
N LEU A 485 -37.99 2.14 15.11
CA LEU A 485 -38.28 0.86 15.78
C LEU A 485 -38.25 0.95 17.31
N ALA A 486 -37.42 1.83 17.87
CA ALA A 486 -37.31 2.01 19.32
C ALA A 486 -38.43 2.88 19.90
N ASP A 487 -38.95 3.85 19.12
CA ASP A 487 -40.04 4.74 19.50
C ASP A 487 -41.44 4.11 19.23
N GLY A 488 -41.49 3.01 18.47
CA GLY A 488 -42.71 2.24 18.17
C GLY A 488 -42.96 1.01 19.06
N LEU A 489 -42.07 0.75 20.03
CA LEU A 489 -42.17 -0.26 21.10
C LEU A 489 -42.46 0.45 22.43
#